data_AF-A0AAU0M6S0-F1
#
_entry.id   AF-A0AAU0M6S0-F1
#
_cell.length_a   1.000
_cell.length_b   1.000
_cell.length_c   1.000
_cell.angle_alpha   90.00
_cell.angle_beta   90.00
_cell.angle_gamma   90.00
#
_symmetry.space_group_name_H-M   'P 1'
#
loop_
_entity.id
_entity.type
_entity.pdbx_description
1 polymer ?
#
loop_
_entity_poly.entity_id
_entity_poly.type
_entity_poly.pdbx_seq_one_letter_code
_entity_poly.pdbx_strand_id
1 'polypeptide(L)'
;MEEGAAVLSSVPVDDLLPSGEWRVRQWVGPATGLAGVRELADVRSVWSAGHFLPAGEAAYAFSVRRDLPFGVVQHGLITPFAPPLPYRAHALVWTVEDADYWRVGRSDITVRTVGSQLLADARRPRADQLVTERAVRWHDRPPVYLGQLHGIELNVWQMAAAAYLTCRRTGAVYRPHPSERDALSRLLHRLWRAGGITVDSGVGRIADLEAPLIGVFSTGILEAAASGLPAYVDYPRPPAWLMEFWERNRMGRVGGAPTAPPPAPETDPAAAVAEWARTV
;
A
#
# COMPACT_ATOMS: atom_id res chain seq x y z
N MET A 1 1.19 -17.09 29.55
CA MET A 1 2.32 -17.15 28.62
C MET A 1 2.56 -15.73 28.16
N GLU A 2 3.74 -15.16 28.39
CA GLU A 2 4.10 -13.90 27.75
C GLU A 2 4.19 -14.16 26.24
N GLU A 3 3.38 -13.46 25.45
CA GLU A 3 3.42 -13.55 24.00
C GLU A 3 4.68 -12.84 23.50
N GLY A 4 5.72 -13.63 23.18
CA GLY A 4 6.93 -13.13 22.55
C GLY A 4 6.73 -12.95 21.05
N ALA A 5 7.21 -11.85 20.49
CA ALA A 5 7.25 -11.61 19.05
C ALA A 5 8.71 -11.44 18.58
N ALA A 6 8.98 -11.87 17.36
CA ALA A 6 10.25 -11.64 16.68
C ALA A 6 9.98 -10.95 15.34
N VAL A 7 10.82 -9.96 15.00
CA VAL A 7 10.69 -9.21 13.74
C VAL A 7 11.96 -9.39 12.93
N LEU A 8 11.80 -9.85 11.69
CA LEU A 8 12.87 -9.95 10.71
C LEU A 8 12.73 -8.81 9.71
N SER A 9 13.73 -7.94 9.63
CA SER A 9 13.73 -6.78 8.74
C SER A 9 15.10 -6.58 8.09
N SER A 10 15.11 -6.05 6.86
CA SER A 10 16.32 -5.62 6.16
C SER A 10 16.77 -4.20 6.52
N VAL A 11 15.95 -3.48 7.28
CA VAL A 11 16.22 -2.12 7.76
C VAL A 11 15.91 -2.01 9.26
N PRO A 12 16.51 -1.05 9.99
CA PRO A 12 16.09 -0.75 11.36
C PRO A 12 14.59 -0.44 11.43
N VAL A 13 13.91 -0.96 12.44
CA VAL A 13 12.45 -0.82 12.64
C VAL A 13 12.09 -0.43 14.07
N ASP A 14 13.07 0.02 14.85
CA ASP A 14 12.94 0.31 16.28
C ASP A 14 11.77 1.26 16.57
N ASP A 15 11.57 2.27 15.72
CA ASP A 15 10.49 3.25 15.82
C ASP A 15 9.08 2.70 15.49
N LEU A 16 9.00 1.48 14.95
CA LEU A 16 7.75 0.80 14.59
C LEU A 16 7.36 -0.30 15.57
N LEU A 17 8.26 -0.68 16.48
CA LEU A 17 8.01 -1.74 17.44
C LEU A 17 7.22 -1.19 18.64
N PRO A 18 6.32 -1.99 19.25
CA PRO A 18 5.65 -1.58 20.47
C PRO A 18 6.67 -1.36 21.59
N SER A 19 6.33 -0.49 22.54
CA SER A 19 7.15 -0.20 23.71
C SER A 19 7.49 -1.48 24.47
N GLY A 20 8.78 -1.70 24.75
CA GLY A 20 9.26 -2.88 25.44
C GLY A 20 10.76 -3.09 25.25
N GLU A 21 11.33 -4.07 25.96
CA GLU A 21 12.74 -4.44 25.78
C GLU A 21 12.89 -5.35 24.55
N TRP A 22 13.39 -4.78 23.45
CA TRP A 22 13.74 -5.53 22.25
C TRP A 22 15.22 -5.89 22.23
N ARG A 23 15.53 -7.15 21.91
CA ARG A 23 16.91 -7.59 21.65
C ARG A 23 17.16 -7.61 20.16
N VAL A 24 18.00 -6.69 19.68
CA VAL A 24 18.39 -6.63 18.27
C VAL A 24 19.54 -7.59 18.00
N ARG A 25 19.41 -8.39 16.95
CA ARG A 25 20.50 -9.24 16.45
C ARG A 25 20.60 -9.11 14.94
N GLN A 26 21.83 -8.94 14.47
CA GLN A 26 22.11 -9.00 13.05
C GLN A 26 22.17 -10.47 12.61
N TRP A 27 21.33 -10.84 11.67
CA TRP A 27 21.40 -12.14 11.02
C TRP A 27 22.17 -12.00 9.70
N VAL A 28 23.28 -12.74 9.58
CA VAL A 28 24.05 -12.87 8.34
C VAL A 28 24.19 -14.36 8.04
N GLY A 29 23.34 -14.86 7.16
CA GLY A 29 23.32 -16.27 6.81
C GLY A 29 22.25 -16.59 5.77
N PRO A 30 22.27 -17.80 5.19
CA PRO A 30 21.25 -18.20 4.24
C PRO A 30 19.87 -18.19 4.90
N ALA A 31 18.80 -18.07 4.09
CA ALA A 31 17.42 -18.24 4.52
C ALA A 31 17.22 -19.51 5.37
N THR A 32 17.98 -20.55 5.06
CA THR A 32 17.97 -21.81 5.80
C THR A 32 18.62 -21.75 7.19
N GLY A 33 19.35 -20.71 7.59
CA GLY A 33 19.96 -20.70 8.93
C GLY A 33 19.00 -20.32 10.06
N LEU A 34 17.86 -19.67 9.77
CA LEU A 34 16.94 -19.17 10.81
C LEU A 34 16.37 -20.28 11.72
N ALA A 35 16.17 -21.49 11.19
CA ALA A 35 15.63 -22.62 11.97
C ALA A 35 16.57 -23.09 13.08
N GLY A 36 17.86 -22.72 13.03
CA GLY A 36 18.84 -23.03 14.09
C GLY A 36 18.91 -21.97 15.20
N VAL A 37 18.17 -20.86 15.09
CA VAL A 37 18.18 -19.78 16.08
C VAL A 37 17.35 -20.20 17.29
N ARG A 38 18.00 -20.38 18.44
CA ARG A 38 17.36 -20.90 19.67
C ARG A 38 16.22 -20.00 20.16
N GLU A 39 16.36 -18.70 20.00
CA GLU A 39 15.37 -17.71 20.42
C GLU A 39 14.06 -17.80 19.60
N LEU A 40 14.08 -18.46 18.43
CA LEU A 40 12.91 -18.68 17.59
C LEU A 40 12.28 -20.06 17.79
N ALA A 41 12.73 -20.83 18.78
CA ALA A 41 12.25 -22.20 19.01
C ALA A 41 10.74 -22.28 19.28
N ASP A 42 10.21 -21.27 19.99
CA ASP A 42 8.81 -21.21 20.45
C ASP A 42 7.87 -20.49 19.46
N VAL A 43 8.36 -20.07 18.28
CA VAL A 43 7.55 -19.44 17.24
C VAL A 43 6.51 -20.45 16.72
N ARG A 44 5.24 -20.04 16.68
CA ARG A 44 4.11 -20.89 16.27
C ARG A 44 3.52 -20.53 14.92
N SER A 45 3.66 -19.28 14.48
CA SER A 45 3.20 -18.82 13.18
C SER A 45 4.13 -17.75 12.64
N VAL A 46 4.13 -17.56 11.31
CA VAL A 46 4.97 -16.58 10.63
C VAL A 46 4.10 -15.66 9.79
N TRP A 47 4.29 -14.35 9.92
CA TRP A 47 3.52 -13.34 9.19
C TRP A 47 4.47 -12.47 8.36
N SER A 48 4.11 -12.22 7.10
CA SER A 48 4.93 -11.42 6.18
C SER A 48 4.09 -10.62 5.19
N ALA A 49 4.70 -9.61 4.55
CA ALA A 49 4.15 -8.95 3.37
C ALA A 49 4.21 -9.83 2.10
N GLY A 50 4.92 -10.96 2.16
CA GLY A 50 5.14 -11.90 1.05
C GLY A 50 6.46 -12.64 1.20
N HIS A 51 6.84 -13.45 0.20
CA HIS A 51 8.07 -14.25 0.22
C HIS A 51 9.05 -13.93 -0.93
N PHE A 52 8.78 -12.87 -1.69
CA PHE A 52 9.52 -12.53 -2.91
C PHE A 52 10.77 -11.64 -2.67
N LEU A 53 10.94 -11.12 -1.45
CA LEU A 53 12.13 -10.40 -1.01
C LEU A 53 12.92 -11.25 -0.01
N PRO A 54 14.25 -11.03 0.15
CA PRO A 54 15.11 -11.90 0.96
C PRO A 54 14.63 -12.18 2.39
N ALA A 55 14.09 -11.16 3.09
CA ALA A 55 13.56 -11.34 4.44
C ALA A 55 12.30 -12.24 4.45
N GLY A 56 11.39 -12.02 3.50
CA GLY A 56 10.18 -12.83 3.34
C GLY A 56 10.49 -14.25 2.89
N GLU A 57 11.46 -14.42 1.99
CA GLU A 57 11.96 -15.73 1.55
C GLU A 57 12.54 -16.51 2.75
N ALA A 58 13.36 -15.86 3.58
CA ALA A 58 13.92 -16.46 4.78
C ALA A 58 12.84 -16.86 5.79
N ALA A 59 11.85 -15.98 6.02
CA ALA A 59 10.71 -16.26 6.88
C ALA A 59 9.87 -17.45 6.37
N TYR A 60 9.64 -17.54 5.07
CA TYR A 60 8.91 -18.66 4.46
C TYR A 60 9.71 -19.97 4.52
N ALA A 61 11.01 -19.93 4.22
CA ALA A 61 11.87 -21.11 4.36
C ALA A 61 11.98 -21.60 5.82
N PHE A 62 11.89 -20.68 6.79
CA PHE A 62 11.77 -21.02 8.20
C PHE A 62 10.43 -21.72 8.50
N SER A 63 9.30 -21.16 8.06
CA SER A 63 7.99 -21.74 8.31
C SER A 63 7.84 -23.14 7.71
N VAL A 64 8.30 -23.33 6.46
CA VAL A 64 8.26 -24.64 5.78
C VAL A 64 9.05 -25.70 6.54
N ARG A 65 10.25 -25.37 7.03
CA ARG A 65 11.10 -26.36 7.73
C ARG A 65 10.65 -26.68 9.15
N ARG A 66 9.87 -25.79 9.75
CA ARG A 66 9.29 -25.96 11.08
C ARG A 66 7.83 -26.43 11.02
N ASP A 67 7.29 -26.64 9.82
CA ASP A 67 5.87 -26.96 9.56
C ASP A 67 4.92 -25.97 10.26
N LEU A 68 5.22 -24.67 10.15
CA LEU A 68 4.45 -23.60 10.77
C LEU A 68 3.49 -22.95 9.75
N PRO A 69 2.29 -22.51 10.19
CA PRO A 69 1.43 -21.63 9.41
C PRO A 69 2.19 -20.39 8.91
N PHE A 70 1.98 -20.08 7.63
CA PHE A 70 2.54 -18.89 6.99
C PHE A 70 1.42 -17.98 6.52
N GLY A 71 1.36 -16.80 7.13
CA GLY A 71 0.41 -15.75 6.81
C GLY A 71 1.01 -14.66 5.94
N VAL A 72 0.23 -14.19 4.96
CA VAL A 72 0.56 -13.02 4.14
C VAL A 72 -0.43 -11.90 4.41
N VAL A 73 0.05 -10.75 4.85
CA VAL A 73 -0.78 -9.56 5.10
C VAL A 73 -0.67 -8.61 3.92
N GLN A 74 -1.80 -8.31 3.28
CA GLN A 74 -1.85 -7.34 2.19
C GLN A 74 -1.45 -5.95 2.70
N HIS A 75 -0.43 -5.38 2.07
CA HIS A 75 0.16 -4.08 2.46
C HIS A 75 -0.04 -3.00 1.38
N GLY A 76 -0.67 -3.33 0.25
CA GLY A 76 -0.87 -2.43 -0.87
C GLY A 76 -1.92 -2.97 -1.84
N LEU A 77 -2.21 -2.19 -2.88
CA LEU A 77 -3.11 -2.61 -3.96
C LEU A 77 -2.45 -3.68 -4.83
N ILE A 78 -3.24 -4.67 -5.24
CA ILE A 78 -2.75 -5.85 -5.96
C ILE A 78 -2.94 -5.65 -7.47
N THR A 79 -1.84 -5.66 -8.23
CA THR A 79 -1.87 -5.69 -9.70
C THR A 79 -1.60 -7.11 -10.21
N PRO A 80 -1.82 -7.41 -11.50
CA PRO A 80 -1.42 -8.71 -12.07
C PRO A 80 0.08 -9.00 -12.06
N PHE A 81 0.89 -7.98 -11.78
CA PHE A 81 2.34 -8.10 -11.66
C PHE A 81 2.80 -8.34 -10.21
N ALA A 82 1.86 -8.34 -9.26
CA ALA A 82 2.16 -8.68 -7.87
C ALA A 82 2.71 -10.12 -7.80
N PRO A 83 3.78 -10.37 -7.02
CA PRO A 83 4.30 -11.71 -6.81
C PRO A 83 3.21 -12.64 -6.26
N PRO A 84 3.16 -13.91 -6.70
CA PRO A 84 2.12 -14.83 -6.25
C PRO A 84 2.23 -15.12 -4.75
N LEU A 85 1.09 -15.47 -4.14
CA LEU A 85 1.07 -15.99 -2.77
C LEU A 85 1.81 -17.34 -2.68
N PRO A 86 2.59 -17.57 -1.60
CA PRO A 86 3.25 -18.85 -1.38
C PRO A 86 2.24 -19.99 -1.24
N TYR A 87 2.69 -21.22 -1.52
CA TYR A 87 1.88 -22.42 -1.35
C TYR A 87 1.46 -22.58 0.12
N ARG A 88 0.18 -22.95 0.35
CA ARG A 88 -0.42 -23.13 1.69
C ARG A 88 -0.45 -21.88 2.57
N ALA A 89 -0.36 -20.70 1.98
CA ALA A 89 -0.44 -19.44 2.73
C ALA A 89 -1.87 -19.11 3.19
N HIS A 90 -1.95 -18.41 4.32
CA HIS A 90 -3.15 -17.73 4.80
C HIS A 90 -3.06 -16.24 4.45
N ALA A 91 -3.81 -15.77 3.45
CA ALA A 91 -3.80 -14.37 3.06
C ALA A 91 -4.82 -13.54 3.85
N LEU A 92 -4.38 -12.42 4.41
CA LEU A 92 -5.22 -11.41 5.04
C LEU A 92 -5.32 -10.21 4.10
N VAL A 93 -6.52 -9.98 3.57
CA VAL A 93 -6.77 -9.07 2.45
C VAL A 93 -7.76 -7.96 2.82
N TRP A 94 -7.77 -6.89 2.04
CA TRP A 94 -8.56 -5.70 2.39
C TRP A 94 -10.04 -5.85 2.09
N THR A 95 -10.40 -6.51 0.99
CA THR A 95 -11.79 -6.63 0.51
C THR A 95 -12.13 -8.07 0.11
N VAL A 96 -13.42 -8.32 -0.17
CA VAL A 96 -13.85 -9.60 -0.75
C VAL A 96 -13.35 -9.73 -2.18
N GLU A 97 -13.34 -8.62 -2.92
CA GLU A 97 -12.86 -8.57 -4.30
C GLU A 97 -11.36 -8.88 -4.40
N ASP A 98 -10.54 -8.43 -3.44
CA ASP A 98 -9.14 -8.84 -3.34
C ASP A 98 -9.00 -10.32 -2.97
N ALA A 99 -9.92 -10.86 -2.15
CA ALA A 99 -9.94 -12.28 -1.82
C ALA A 99 -10.26 -13.17 -3.03
N ASP A 100 -11.23 -12.75 -3.84
CA ASP A 100 -11.61 -13.44 -5.05
C ASP A 100 -10.48 -13.40 -6.07
N TYR A 101 -9.83 -12.24 -6.23
CA TYR A 101 -8.68 -12.08 -7.11
C TYR A 101 -7.54 -13.04 -6.77
N TRP A 102 -7.17 -13.17 -5.50
CA TRP A 102 -6.11 -14.10 -5.08
C TRP A 102 -6.47 -15.57 -5.26
N ARG A 103 -7.75 -15.93 -5.11
CA ARG A 103 -8.21 -17.33 -5.16
C ARG A 103 -8.46 -17.85 -6.57
N VAL A 104 -8.46 -17.00 -7.60
CA VAL A 104 -8.71 -17.45 -8.97
C VAL A 104 -7.78 -18.60 -9.34
N GLY A 105 -8.38 -19.78 -9.57
CA GLY A 105 -7.65 -21.00 -9.94
C GLY A 105 -6.78 -21.61 -8.83
N ARG A 106 -6.89 -21.15 -7.58
CA ARG A 106 -6.06 -21.60 -6.44
C ARG A 106 -6.92 -22.23 -5.35
N SER A 107 -6.65 -23.49 -5.02
CA SER A 107 -7.28 -24.21 -3.90
C SER A 107 -6.30 -24.47 -2.74
N ASP A 108 -5.04 -24.12 -2.93
CA ASP A 108 -3.94 -24.37 -2.00
C ASP A 108 -3.73 -23.22 -1.00
N ILE A 109 -4.47 -22.13 -1.11
CA ILE A 109 -4.40 -20.99 -0.17
C ILE A 109 -5.74 -20.81 0.54
N THR A 110 -5.69 -20.15 1.69
CA THR A 110 -6.90 -19.62 2.34
C THR A 110 -6.82 -18.11 2.38
N VAL A 111 -7.99 -17.45 2.39
CA VAL A 111 -8.05 -15.99 2.40
C VAL A 111 -9.09 -15.52 3.41
N ARG A 112 -8.78 -14.47 4.16
CA ARG A 112 -9.70 -13.79 5.08
C ARG A 112 -9.67 -12.29 4.83
N THR A 113 -10.83 -11.69 4.69
CA THR A 113 -10.97 -10.23 4.60
C THR A 113 -10.87 -9.63 6.00
N VAL A 114 -9.90 -8.74 6.20
CA VAL A 114 -9.64 -8.06 7.49
C VAL A 114 -9.68 -6.53 7.37
N GLY A 115 -9.88 -6.00 6.17
CA GLY A 115 -9.77 -4.57 5.92
C GLY A 115 -8.31 -4.09 5.87
N SER A 116 -8.14 -2.77 5.90
CA SER A 116 -6.83 -2.13 5.82
C SER A 116 -6.67 -1.15 6.98
N GLN A 117 -5.66 -1.37 7.84
CA GLN A 117 -5.37 -0.44 8.92
C GLN A 117 -5.04 0.95 8.36
N LEU A 118 -4.34 1.01 7.23
CA LEU A 118 -4.03 2.25 6.53
C LEU A 118 -5.30 3.05 6.20
N LEU A 119 -6.34 2.38 5.69
CA LEU A 119 -7.62 3.03 5.36
C LEU A 119 -8.46 3.33 6.61
N ALA A 120 -8.35 2.53 7.67
CA ALA A 120 -8.99 2.81 8.95
C ALA A 120 -8.39 4.06 9.59
N ASP A 121 -7.06 4.22 9.55
CA ASP A 121 -6.38 5.41 10.04
C ASP A 121 -6.72 6.65 9.21
N ALA A 122 -6.82 6.50 7.89
CA ALA A 122 -7.24 7.59 6.99
C ALA A 122 -8.66 8.13 7.31
N ARG A 123 -9.54 7.32 7.93
CA ARG A 123 -10.88 7.76 8.35
C ARG A 123 -10.91 8.52 9.67
N ARG A 124 -9.88 8.37 10.51
CA ARG A 124 -9.91 8.93 11.87
C ARG A 124 -9.93 10.46 11.76
N PRO A 125 -10.93 11.14 12.36
CA PRO A 125 -10.95 12.60 12.42
C PRO A 125 -9.68 13.10 13.09
N ARG A 126 -9.06 14.15 12.55
CA ARG A 126 -7.83 14.65 13.18
C ARG A 126 -8.14 15.36 14.50
N ALA A 127 -7.24 15.24 15.47
CA ALA A 127 -7.37 15.92 16.77
C ALA A 127 -7.37 17.46 16.66
N ASP A 128 -6.73 18.02 15.63
CA ASP A 128 -6.72 19.45 15.28
C ASP A 128 -7.95 19.88 14.46
N GLN A 129 -8.61 18.96 13.75
CA GLN A 129 -9.87 19.19 13.03
C GLN A 129 -11.10 19.26 13.94
N LEU A 130 -11.01 18.76 15.18
CA LEU A 130 -12.07 18.89 16.18
C LEU A 130 -12.22 20.34 16.70
N VAL A 131 -11.27 21.24 16.41
CA VAL A 131 -11.24 22.61 16.98
C VAL A 131 -11.62 23.70 15.96
N THR A 132 -11.80 23.40 14.67
CA THR A 132 -12.31 24.41 13.72
C THR A 132 -13.25 23.80 12.69
N GLU A 133 -14.39 24.46 12.48
CA GLU A 133 -15.28 24.29 11.33
C GLU A 133 -14.56 24.63 10.01
N ARG A 134 -13.52 23.87 9.65
CA ARG A 134 -12.96 23.90 8.31
C ARG A 134 -13.75 22.93 7.45
N ALA A 135 -14.89 23.39 6.97
CA ALA A 135 -15.39 22.93 5.68
C ALA A 135 -14.33 23.31 4.63
N VAL A 136 -13.31 22.47 4.47
CA VAL A 136 -12.26 22.64 3.45
C VAL A 136 -12.99 22.77 2.12
N ARG A 137 -12.94 23.94 1.47
CA ARG A 137 -13.44 24.09 0.11
C ARG A 137 -12.39 23.54 -0.85
N TRP A 138 -12.29 22.20 -0.92
CA TRP A 138 -11.42 21.53 -1.89
C TRP A 138 -11.72 21.97 -3.34
N HIS A 139 -12.95 22.45 -3.60
CA HIS A 139 -13.37 23.00 -4.89
C HIS A 139 -12.52 24.18 -5.38
N ASP A 140 -11.94 24.97 -4.47
CA ASP A 140 -11.18 26.17 -4.82
C ASP A 140 -9.68 25.88 -4.96
N ARG A 141 -9.24 24.63 -4.76
CA ARG A 141 -7.83 24.24 -4.84
C ARG A 141 -7.53 23.46 -6.12
N PRO A 142 -6.38 23.72 -6.77
CA PRO A 142 -5.94 22.88 -7.88
C PRO A 142 -5.77 21.44 -7.38
N PRO A 143 -6.18 20.42 -8.18
CA PRO A 143 -5.95 19.03 -7.82
C PRO A 143 -4.45 18.74 -7.65
N VAL A 144 -4.12 17.69 -6.91
CA VAL A 144 -2.76 17.17 -6.81
C VAL A 144 -2.67 15.86 -7.58
N TYR A 145 -1.78 15.80 -8.57
CA TYR A 145 -1.47 14.58 -9.28
C TYR A 145 -0.35 13.83 -8.55
N LEU A 146 -0.67 12.65 -8.02
CA LEU A 146 0.27 11.77 -7.33
C LEU A 146 1.22 11.13 -8.33
N GLY A 147 2.51 11.41 -8.19
CA GLY A 147 3.56 10.84 -9.02
C GLY A 147 3.69 9.34 -8.84
N GLN A 148 3.86 8.63 -9.96
CA GLN A 148 4.00 7.18 -9.99
C GLN A 148 5.03 6.73 -11.05
N LEU A 149 6.00 7.57 -11.42
CA LEU A 149 6.96 7.22 -12.49
C LEU A 149 7.88 6.04 -12.15
N HIS A 150 7.94 5.66 -10.88
CA HIS A 150 8.68 4.49 -10.39
C HIS A 150 7.90 3.17 -10.53
N GLY A 151 6.60 3.22 -10.86
CA GLY A 151 5.79 2.03 -11.09
C GLY A 151 6.28 1.29 -12.33
N ILE A 152 6.56 0.00 -12.20
CA ILE A 152 7.10 -0.81 -13.31
C ILE A 152 5.99 -1.50 -14.12
N GLU A 153 4.75 -1.47 -13.62
CA GLU A 153 3.58 -2.12 -14.19
C GLU A 153 3.10 -1.45 -15.49
N LEU A 154 3.45 -0.19 -15.68
CA LEU A 154 3.14 0.59 -16.88
C LEU A 154 4.41 1.18 -17.49
N ASN A 155 4.38 1.43 -18.79
CA ASN A 155 5.48 2.08 -19.47
C ASN A 155 5.70 3.51 -18.94
N VAL A 156 6.93 3.83 -18.54
CA VAL A 156 7.28 5.13 -17.95
C VAL A 156 6.94 6.32 -18.84
N TRP A 157 7.09 6.20 -20.16
CA TRP A 157 6.77 7.29 -21.09
C TRP A 157 5.27 7.53 -21.19
N GLN A 158 4.47 6.47 -21.15
CA GLN A 158 3.02 6.58 -21.13
C GLN A 158 2.54 7.16 -19.80
N MET A 159 3.13 6.77 -18.67
CA MET A 159 2.84 7.40 -17.37
C MET A 159 3.23 8.88 -17.35
N ALA A 160 4.40 9.23 -17.89
CA ALA A 160 4.84 10.61 -17.99
C ALA A 160 3.91 11.44 -18.90
N ALA A 161 3.50 10.89 -20.03
CA ALA A 161 2.53 11.55 -20.92
C ALA A 161 1.16 11.71 -20.25
N ALA A 162 0.68 10.69 -19.54
CA ALA A 162 -0.57 10.74 -18.78
C ALA A 162 -0.55 11.85 -17.74
N ALA A 163 0.49 11.89 -16.90
CA ALA A 163 0.69 12.91 -15.87
C ALA A 163 0.75 14.31 -16.50
N TYR A 164 1.56 14.49 -17.54
CA TYR A 164 1.69 15.77 -18.23
C TYR A 164 0.34 16.26 -18.78
N LEU A 165 -0.36 15.43 -19.55
CA LEU A 165 -1.62 15.79 -20.20
C LEU A 165 -2.70 16.11 -19.17
N THR A 166 -2.78 15.34 -18.09
CA THR A 166 -3.78 15.57 -17.06
C THR A 166 -3.46 16.79 -16.21
N CYS A 167 -2.21 17.01 -15.78
CA CYS A 167 -1.82 18.24 -15.11
C CYS A 167 -2.10 19.48 -15.97
N ARG A 168 -1.82 19.43 -17.27
CA ARG A 168 -2.14 20.54 -18.20
C ARG A 168 -3.64 20.76 -18.35
N ARG A 169 -4.43 19.69 -18.41
CA ARG A 169 -5.90 19.76 -18.60
C ARG A 169 -6.61 20.26 -17.35
N THR A 170 -6.17 19.86 -16.15
CA THR A 170 -6.88 20.14 -14.89
C THR A 170 -6.23 21.24 -14.07
N GLY A 171 -5.07 21.75 -14.48
CA GLY A 171 -4.26 22.67 -13.67
C GLY A 171 -3.67 22.01 -12.42
N ALA A 172 -3.51 20.68 -12.41
CA ALA A 172 -3.05 19.97 -11.23
C ALA A 172 -1.57 20.26 -10.91
N VAL A 173 -1.26 20.28 -9.62
CA VAL A 173 0.11 20.28 -9.11
C VAL A 173 0.63 18.84 -9.14
N TYR A 174 1.74 18.60 -9.84
CA TYR A 174 2.38 17.29 -9.81
C TYR A 174 3.18 17.13 -8.51
N ARG A 175 2.92 16.06 -7.77
CA ARG A 175 3.63 15.73 -6.54
C ARG A 175 4.40 14.41 -6.73
N PRO A 176 5.73 14.45 -6.92
CA PRO A 176 6.53 13.25 -7.18
C PRO A 176 6.43 12.22 -6.05
N HIS A 177 6.49 10.93 -6.39
CA HIS A 177 6.69 9.90 -5.37
C HIS A 177 8.08 10.06 -4.73
N PRO A 178 8.26 9.74 -3.43
CA PRO A 178 9.58 9.77 -2.79
C PRO A 178 10.66 8.95 -3.52
N SER A 179 10.27 7.92 -4.27
CA SER A 179 11.18 7.06 -5.06
C SER A 179 11.57 7.63 -6.43
N GLU A 180 10.95 8.72 -6.89
CA GLU A 180 11.26 9.38 -8.19
C GLU A 180 12.54 10.23 -8.10
N ARG A 181 13.66 9.59 -7.76
CA ARG A 181 14.97 10.23 -7.55
C ARG A 181 15.97 9.96 -8.67
N ASP A 182 15.62 9.10 -9.62
CA ASP A 182 16.50 8.76 -10.74
C ASP A 182 16.70 9.95 -11.70
N ALA A 183 17.68 9.84 -12.59
CA ALA A 183 18.05 10.92 -13.49
C ALA A 183 16.95 11.25 -14.51
N LEU A 184 16.19 10.24 -14.95
CA LEU A 184 15.11 10.41 -15.90
C LEU A 184 13.93 11.14 -15.24
N SER A 185 13.51 10.73 -14.05
CA SER A 185 12.46 11.43 -13.27
C SER A 185 12.82 12.91 -13.06
N ARG A 186 14.05 13.19 -12.63
CA ARG A 186 14.53 14.57 -12.45
C ARG A 186 14.53 15.38 -13.75
N LEU A 187 14.88 14.77 -14.88
CA LEU A 187 14.80 15.42 -16.19
C LEU A 187 13.36 15.74 -16.57
N LEU A 188 12.45 14.77 -16.44
CA LEU A 188 11.02 14.94 -16.73
C LEU A 188 10.42 16.06 -15.88
N HIS A 189 10.70 16.10 -14.58
CA HIS A 189 10.20 17.16 -13.70
C HIS A 189 10.71 18.55 -14.12
N ARG A 190 11.97 18.67 -14.58
CA ARG A 190 12.50 19.94 -15.11
C ARG A 190 11.78 20.36 -16.40
N LEU A 191 11.57 19.42 -17.31
CA LEU A 191 10.84 19.68 -18.57
C LEU A 191 9.40 20.09 -18.29
N TRP A 192 8.74 19.47 -17.31
CA TRP A 192 7.37 19.82 -16.92
C TRP A 192 7.29 21.20 -16.27
N ARG A 193 8.24 21.58 -15.41
CA ARG A 193 8.33 22.95 -14.88
C ARG A 193 8.51 23.97 -16.00
N ALA A 194 9.38 23.70 -16.97
CA ALA A 194 9.55 24.55 -18.15
C ALA A 194 8.27 24.64 -19.00
N GLY A 195 7.48 23.56 -19.03
CA GLY A 195 6.15 23.51 -19.65
C GLY A 195 4.99 24.09 -18.81
N GLY A 196 5.29 24.74 -17.69
CA GLY A 196 4.32 25.42 -16.83
C GLY A 196 3.55 24.51 -15.86
N ILE A 197 3.98 23.26 -15.64
CA ILE A 197 3.43 22.40 -14.58
C ILE A 197 4.14 22.73 -13.27
N THR A 198 3.35 23.05 -12.24
CA THR A 198 3.87 23.17 -10.88
C THR A 198 4.21 21.79 -10.33
N VAL A 199 5.49 21.59 -9.98
CA VAL A 199 5.98 20.35 -9.37
C VAL A 199 6.37 20.62 -7.91
N ASP A 200 5.59 20.07 -6.99
CA ASP A 200 5.81 20.20 -5.54
C ASP A 200 7.05 19.41 -5.06
N SER A 201 7.58 19.82 -3.92
CA SER A 201 8.64 19.20 -3.14
C SER A 201 8.27 17.83 -2.55
N GLY A 202 6.98 17.52 -2.41
CA GLY A 202 6.52 16.20 -2.00
C GLY A 202 6.51 15.94 -0.48
N VAL A 203 6.61 16.98 0.35
CA VAL A 203 6.69 16.86 1.82
C VAL A 203 5.29 16.74 2.46
N GLY A 204 5.15 15.92 3.52
CA GLY A 204 3.91 15.75 4.30
C GLY A 204 3.10 14.50 3.95
N ARG A 205 2.02 14.18 4.68
CA ARG A 205 1.17 13.01 4.37
C ARG A 205 0.21 13.34 3.23
N ILE A 206 -0.23 12.33 2.48
CA ILE A 206 -1.30 12.50 1.48
C ILE A 206 -2.60 12.95 2.17
N ALA A 207 -2.90 12.36 3.33
CA ALA A 207 -4.04 12.73 4.14
C ALA A 207 -4.05 14.20 4.56
N ASP A 208 -2.89 14.90 4.57
CA ASP A 208 -2.78 16.32 4.92
C ASP A 208 -3.17 17.25 3.77
N LEU A 209 -3.30 16.72 2.56
CA LEU A 209 -3.67 17.48 1.38
C LEU A 209 -5.14 17.91 1.46
N GLU A 210 -5.37 19.22 1.46
CA GLU A 210 -6.70 19.83 1.44
C GLU A 210 -7.17 20.09 -0.02
N ALA A 211 -6.86 19.17 -0.95
CA ALA A 211 -7.13 19.31 -2.38
C ALA A 211 -7.58 17.97 -3.00
N PRO A 212 -8.34 17.98 -4.12
CA PRO A 212 -8.68 16.75 -4.82
C PRO A 212 -7.44 16.02 -5.32
N LEU A 213 -7.44 14.70 -5.28
CA LEU A 213 -6.29 13.90 -5.74
C LEU A 213 -6.56 13.23 -7.08
N ILE A 214 -5.50 13.12 -7.88
CA ILE A 214 -5.51 12.36 -9.13
C ILE A 214 -4.30 11.41 -9.10
N GLY A 215 -4.49 10.17 -9.54
CA GLY A 215 -3.40 9.22 -9.70
C GLY A 215 -3.69 8.22 -10.81
N VAL A 216 -2.88 7.18 -10.91
CA VAL A 216 -3.11 6.07 -11.83
C VAL A 216 -3.58 4.84 -11.06
N PHE A 217 -2.77 4.33 -10.14
CA PHE A 217 -3.08 3.13 -9.35
C PHE A 217 -2.51 3.21 -7.92
N SER A 218 -2.41 4.43 -7.38
CA SER A 218 -1.84 4.69 -6.05
C SER A 218 -2.84 4.33 -4.94
N THR A 219 -2.36 3.66 -3.89
CA THR A 219 -3.10 3.47 -2.63
C THR A 219 -3.58 4.80 -2.03
N GLY A 220 -2.84 5.88 -2.24
CA GLY A 220 -3.19 7.22 -1.78
C GLY A 220 -4.53 7.74 -2.31
N ILE A 221 -5.04 7.20 -3.43
CA ILE A 221 -6.38 7.50 -3.93
C ILE A 221 -7.46 6.92 -3.01
N LEU A 222 -7.27 5.69 -2.51
CA LEU A 222 -8.20 5.08 -1.56
C LEU A 222 -8.09 5.71 -0.17
N GLU A 223 -6.88 6.08 0.25
CA GLU A 223 -6.69 6.82 1.51
C GLU A 223 -7.44 8.16 1.48
N ALA A 224 -7.28 8.93 0.40
CA ALA A 224 -7.99 10.20 0.25
C ALA A 224 -9.51 10.02 0.23
N ALA A 225 -10.01 9.03 -0.53
CA ALA A 225 -11.43 8.71 -0.53
C ALA A 225 -11.93 8.31 0.87
N ALA A 226 -11.16 7.50 1.61
CA ALA A 226 -11.48 7.10 2.98
C ALA A 226 -11.48 8.29 3.96
N SER A 227 -10.61 9.29 3.75
CA SER A 227 -10.60 10.57 4.48
C SER A 227 -11.69 11.55 4.04
N GLY A 228 -12.51 11.21 3.04
CA GLY A 228 -13.57 12.08 2.51
C GLY A 228 -13.10 13.12 1.48
N LEU A 229 -11.85 13.04 1.02
CA LEU A 229 -11.34 13.90 -0.05
C LEU A 229 -11.74 13.33 -1.43
N PRO A 230 -12.18 14.18 -2.38
CA PRO A 230 -12.41 13.71 -3.75
C PRO A 230 -11.11 13.20 -4.36
N ALA A 231 -11.12 11.95 -4.83
CA ALA A 231 -9.97 11.31 -5.43
C ALA A 231 -10.36 10.62 -6.74
N TYR A 232 -9.49 10.72 -7.74
CA TYR A 232 -9.74 10.24 -9.09
C TYR A 232 -8.57 9.46 -9.66
N VAL A 233 -8.85 8.62 -10.64
CA VAL A 233 -7.83 7.97 -11.47
C VAL A 233 -7.87 8.49 -12.91
N ASP A 234 -6.70 8.54 -13.53
CA ASP A 234 -6.59 8.92 -14.94
C ASP A 234 -5.40 8.22 -15.61
N TYR A 235 -5.67 7.67 -16.80
CA TYR A 235 -4.66 7.15 -17.70
C TYR A 235 -5.22 7.14 -19.13
N PRO A 236 -4.54 7.73 -20.12
CA PRO A 236 -4.98 7.68 -21.52
C PRO A 236 -4.95 6.24 -22.04
N ARG A 237 -6.10 5.74 -22.54
CA ARG A 237 -6.25 4.38 -23.11
C ARG A 237 -5.70 3.30 -22.16
N PRO A 238 -6.31 3.12 -20.97
CA PRO A 238 -5.84 2.15 -19.99
C PRO A 238 -5.84 0.73 -20.57
N PRO A 239 -4.80 -0.09 -20.32
CA PRO A 239 -4.86 -1.51 -20.65
C PRO A 239 -5.98 -2.19 -19.85
N ALA A 240 -6.47 -3.33 -20.33
CA ALA A 240 -7.60 -4.07 -19.73
C ALA A 240 -7.41 -4.29 -18.23
N TRP A 241 -6.22 -4.75 -17.82
CA TRP A 241 -5.94 -5.00 -16.42
C TRP A 241 -6.04 -3.76 -15.53
N LEU A 242 -5.73 -2.56 -16.07
CA LEU A 242 -5.81 -1.32 -15.30
C LEU A 242 -7.28 -0.89 -15.13
N MET A 243 -8.13 -1.17 -16.12
CA MET A 243 -9.57 -0.98 -15.99
C MET A 243 -10.16 -1.93 -14.94
N GLU A 244 -9.84 -3.23 -15.03
CA GLU A 244 -10.24 -4.23 -14.03
C GLU A 244 -9.75 -3.85 -12.62
N PHE A 245 -8.51 -3.36 -12.51
CA PHE A 245 -7.97 -2.87 -11.25
C PHE A 245 -8.77 -1.70 -10.69
N TRP A 246 -9.15 -0.72 -11.52
CA TRP A 246 -9.98 0.40 -11.07
C TRP A 246 -11.37 -0.05 -10.66
N GLU A 247 -11.99 -0.96 -11.41
CA GLU A 247 -13.30 -1.52 -11.10
C GLU A 247 -13.28 -2.28 -9.78
N ARG A 248 -12.29 -3.19 -9.60
CA ARG A 248 -12.11 -3.97 -8.36
C ARG A 248 -11.97 -3.08 -7.12
N ASN A 249 -11.30 -1.93 -7.29
CA ASN A 249 -11.06 -0.97 -6.21
C ASN A 249 -12.07 0.20 -6.18
N ARG A 250 -13.12 0.16 -7.01
CA ARG A 250 -14.18 1.19 -7.12
C ARG A 250 -13.64 2.61 -7.34
N MET A 251 -12.57 2.72 -8.12
CA MET A 251 -11.87 3.97 -8.41
C MET A 251 -12.60 4.78 -9.50
N GLY A 252 -12.94 6.02 -9.16
CA GLY A 252 -13.65 6.95 -10.04
C GLY A 252 -12.71 7.69 -10.99
N ARG A 253 -13.08 7.81 -12.27
CA ARG A 253 -12.23 8.45 -13.28
C ARG A 253 -12.41 9.97 -13.32
N VAL A 254 -11.35 10.70 -13.67
CA VAL A 254 -11.44 12.16 -13.87
C VAL A 254 -12.54 12.50 -14.88
N GLY A 255 -13.45 13.41 -14.49
CA GLY A 255 -14.62 13.81 -15.28
C GLY A 255 -15.91 13.04 -14.95
N GLY A 256 -15.84 12.04 -14.07
CA GLY A 256 -17.00 11.33 -13.52
C GLY A 256 -17.18 11.57 -12.02
N ALA A 257 -17.89 10.65 -11.36
CA ALA A 257 -17.99 10.63 -9.90
C ALA A 257 -16.62 10.31 -9.26
N PRO A 258 -16.32 10.90 -8.08
CA PRO A 258 -15.09 10.59 -7.35
C PRO A 258 -15.07 9.12 -6.89
N THR A 259 -13.87 8.63 -6.60
CA THR A 259 -13.64 7.32 -6.00
C THR A 259 -14.45 7.16 -4.73
N ALA A 260 -15.23 6.08 -4.65
CA ALA A 260 -16.01 5.79 -3.47
C ALA A 260 -15.07 5.39 -2.32
N PRO A 261 -15.33 5.82 -1.07
CA PRO A 261 -14.58 5.32 0.07
C PRO A 261 -14.75 3.79 0.14
N PRO A 262 -13.67 3.02 0.35
CA PRO A 262 -13.78 1.58 0.58
C PRO A 262 -14.71 1.28 1.77
N PRO A 263 -15.35 0.11 1.88
CA PRO A 263 -16.14 -0.22 3.06
C PRO A 263 -15.27 -0.20 4.33
N ALA A 264 -15.80 0.32 5.44
CA ALA A 264 -15.15 0.19 6.75
C ALA A 264 -15.48 -1.19 7.34
N PRO A 265 -14.49 -1.97 7.80
CA PRO A 265 -14.77 -3.23 8.48
C PRO A 265 -15.40 -2.98 9.86
N GLU A 266 -16.19 -3.94 10.34
CA GLU A 266 -16.81 -3.88 11.68
C GLU A 266 -15.76 -3.99 12.79
N THR A 267 -14.69 -4.75 12.56
CA THR A 267 -13.57 -4.92 13.48
C THR A 267 -12.38 -4.09 13.02
N ASP A 268 -11.64 -3.51 13.97
CA ASP A 268 -10.37 -2.84 13.67
C ASP A 268 -9.42 -3.81 12.95
N PRO A 269 -8.85 -3.43 11.78
CA PRO A 269 -8.03 -4.33 10.99
C PRO A 269 -6.82 -4.91 11.74
N ALA A 270 -6.11 -4.09 12.53
CA ALA A 270 -4.97 -4.58 13.29
C ALA A 270 -5.40 -5.59 14.37
N ALA A 271 -6.53 -5.35 15.03
CA ALA A 271 -7.12 -6.30 15.97
C ALA A 271 -7.51 -7.62 15.28
N ALA A 272 -8.12 -7.57 14.09
CA ALA A 272 -8.50 -8.76 13.32
C ALA A 272 -7.27 -9.57 12.85
N VAL A 273 -6.19 -8.90 12.44
CA VAL A 273 -4.91 -9.56 12.12
C VAL A 273 -4.32 -10.23 13.35
N ALA A 274 -4.27 -9.54 14.50
CA ALA A 274 -3.72 -10.07 15.73
C ALA A 274 -4.53 -11.26 16.29
N GLU A 275 -5.86 -11.20 16.21
CA GLU A 275 -6.73 -12.33 16.54
C GLU A 275 -6.38 -13.55 15.69
N TRP A 276 -6.28 -13.37 14.38
CA TRP A 276 -5.99 -14.47 13.47
C TRP A 276 -4.59 -15.05 13.70
N ALA A 277 -3.60 -14.20 13.96
CA ALA A 277 -2.24 -14.61 14.30
C ALA A 277 -2.15 -15.50 15.55
N ARG A 278 -3.11 -15.37 16.49
CA ARG A 278 -3.20 -16.20 17.70
C ARG A 278 -3.97 -17.51 17.49
N THR A 279 -4.85 -17.57 16.48
CA THR A 279 -5.71 -18.75 16.24
C THR A 279 -5.07 -19.82 15.37
N VAL A 280 -4.04 -19.47 14.60
CA VAL A 280 -3.34 -20.41 13.70
C VAL A 280 -2.10 -21.01 14.35
#